data_AF-A0A542Q5H4-F1
#
_entry.id   AF-A0A542Q5H4-F1
#
_cell.length_a   1.000
_cell.length_b   1.000
_cell.length_c   1.000
_cell.angle_alpha   90.00
_cell.angle_beta   90.00
_cell.angle_gamma   90.00
#
_symmetry.space_group_name_H-M   'P 1'
#
loop_
_entity.id
_entity.type
_entity.pdbx_description
1 polymer ?
#
loop_
_entity_poly.entity_id
_entity_poly.type
_entity_poly.pdbx_seq_one_letter_code
_entity_poly.pdbx_strand_id
1 'polypeptide(L)' 'MELTMIAGGSCSAGDDDKCGNGDCPTVFATDQPSMLAVQGYVLARPTPAGESVVLLPEELLKEAARARGWL' A
#
# COMPACT_ATOMS: atom_id res chain seq x y z
N MET A 1 -9.23 10.87 -7.38
CA MET A 1 -9.23 9.85 -6.32
C MET A 1 -8.36 10.39 -5.24
N GLU A 2 -8.97 10.74 -4.13
CA GLU A 2 -8.25 11.15 -2.91
C GLU A 2 -7.66 9.91 -2.24
N LEU A 3 -6.41 9.99 -1.79
CA LEU A 3 -5.69 8.89 -1.13
C LEU A 3 -5.21 9.31 0.25
N THR A 4 -5.71 8.63 1.28
CA THR A 4 -5.28 8.85 2.67
C THR A 4 -4.47 7.64 3.12
N MET A 5 -3.22 7.86 3.50
CA MET A 5 -2.35 6.79 4.01
C MET A 5 -2.93 6.19 5.30
N ILE A 6 -3.01 4.86 5.37
CA ILE A 6 -3.48 4.14 6.56
C ILE A 6 -2.43 3.20 7.16
N ALA A 7 -1.47 2.74 6.37
CA ALA A 7 -0.30 1.98 6.84
C ALA A 7 0.87 2.16 5.87
N GLY A 8 2.10 2.06 6.36
CA GLY A 8 3.33 2.41 5.63
C GLY A 8 3.75 3.84 5.90
N GLY A 9 4.58 4.43 5.04
CA GLY A 9 5.17 5.73 5.29
C GLY A 9 5.59 6.48 4.04
N SER A 10 5.74 7.79 4.19
CA SER A 10 6.10 8.71 3.12
C SER A 10 7.58 8.56 2.76
N CYS A 11 7.87 8.05 1.57
CA CYS A 11 9.23 8.06 1.05
C CYS A 11 9.53 9.45 0.45
N SER A 12 10.51 10.17 0.99
CA SER A 12 11.01 11.41 0.41
C SER A 12 12.03 11.10 -0.71
N ALA A 13 11.88 11.75 -1.86
CA ALA A 13 12.71 11.54 -3.06
C ALA A 13 14.10 12.21 -2.99
N GLY A 14 14.81 12.07 -1.86
CA GLY A 14 16.18 12.54 -1.67
C GLY A 14 17.17 11.37 -1.63
N ASP A 15 18.41 11.61 -2.07
CA ASP A 15 19.50 10.68 -2.41
C ASP A 15 20.04 9.76 -1.28
N ASP A 16 19.15 9.13 -0.50
CA ASP A 16 19.46 7.94 0.28
C ASP A 16 18.25 6.98 0.19
N ASP A 17 18.46 5.88 -0.55
CA ASP A 17 17.56 4.82 -1.00
C ASP A 17 16.72 4.06 0.06
N LYS A 18 16.31 4.69 1.15
CA LYS A 18 15.49 4.02 2.17
C LYS A 18 14.41 4.98 2.63
N CYS A 19 13.15 4.58 2.45
CA CYS A 19 12.10 4.96 3.38
C CYS A 19 12.65 4.56 4.77
N GLY A 20 13.18 5.54 5.51
CA GLY A 20 14.29 5.35 6.45
C GLY A 20 14.02 4.41 7.61
N ASN A 21 12.75 3.99 7.80
CA ASN A 21 12.31 3.06 8.83
C ASN A 21 11.65 1.78 8.29
N GLY A 22 11.71 1.50 6.98
CA GLY A 22 11.08 0.30 6.38
C GLY A 22 9.61 0.48 6.01
N ASP A 23 9.15 1.73 5.88
CA ASP A 23 7.73 2.06 5.73
C ASP A 23 7.18 1.89 4.29
N CYS A 24 7.88 1.11 3.46
CA CYS A 24 7.47 0.79 2.11
C CYS A 24 7.17 -0.71 2.01
N PRO A 25 6.08 -1.13 1.33
CA PRO A 25 5.08 -0.32 0.61
C PRO A 25 4.08 0.44 1.51
N THR A 26 3.10 1.11 0.90
CA THR A 26 2.03 1.88 1.57
C THR A 26 0.63 1.41 1.18
N VAL A 27 -0.30 1.40 2.14
CA VAL A 27 -1.74 1.16 1.92
C VAL A 27 -2.51 2.46 2.14
N PHE A 28 -3.44 2.76 1.23
CA PHE A 28 -4.26 3.97 1.24
C PHE A 28 -5.75 3.65 1.29
N ALA A 29 -6.48 4.38 2.13
CA ALA A 29 -7.92 4.53 1.99
C ALA A 29 -8.22 5.44 0.79
N THR A 30 -9.25 5.09 0.02
CA THR A 30 -9.71 5.88 -1.12
C THR A 30 -11.05 6.55 -0.82
N ASP A 31 -11.41 7.56 -1.60
CA ASP A 31 -12.76 8.13 -1.64
C ASP A 31 -13.82 7.16 -2.19
N GLN A 32 -13.41 6.06 -2.81
CA GLN A 32 -14.29 5.01 -3.29
C GLN A 32 -14.65 4.05 -2.15
N PRO A 33 -15.95 3.83 -1.88
CA PRO A 33 -16.39 2.92 -0.83
C PRO A 33 -15.81 1.52 -1.01
N SER A 34 -15.29 0.96 0.08
CA SER A 34 -14.75 -0.40 0.14
C SER A 34 -13.56 -0.69 -0.79
N MET A 35 -12.92 0.35 -1.34
CA MET A 35 -11.72 0.23 -2.18
C MET A 35 -10.50 0.78 -1.43
N LEU A 36 -9.44 -0.01 -1.40
CA LEU A 36 -8.11 0.41 -0.95
C LEU A 36 -7.18 0.50 -2.15
N ALA A 37 -6.30 1.50 -2.15
CA ALA A 37 -5.16 1.54 -3.07
C ALA A 37 -3.92 1.04 -2.34
N VAL A 38 -3.10 0.26 -3.04
CA VAL A 38 -1.95 -0.42 -2.46
C VAL A 38 -0.74 -0.19 -3.35
N GLN A 39 0.32 0.38 -2.78
CA GLN A 39 1.64 0.39 -3.40
C GLN A 39 2.28 -0.98 -3.22
N GLY A 40 3.08 -1.43 -4.18
CA GLY A 40 3.85 -2.66 -4.04
C GLY A 40 4.58 -3.00 -5.33
N TYR A 41 5.38 -4.07 -5.30
CA TYR A 41 6.08 -4.54 -6.49
C TYR A 41 5.14 -5.38 -7.35
N VAL A 42 4.95 -4.99 -8.61
CA VAL A 42 4.09 -5.75 -9.52
C VAL A 42 4.70 -7.13 -9.79
N LEU A 43 3.89 -8.17 -9.60
CA LEU A 43 4.21 -9.55 -9.97
C LEU A 43 3.59 -9.86 -11.33
N ALA A 44 4.41 -10.35 -12.25
CA ALA A 44 3.94 -10.78 -13.57
C ALA A 44 3.05 -12.04 -13.44
N ARG A 45 1.74 -11.82 -13.30
CA ARG A 45 0.70 -12.85 -13.26
C ARG A 45 -0.46 -12.46 -14.18
N PRO A 46 -1.14 -13.42 -14.81
CA PRO A 46 -2.36 -13.13 -15.57
C PRO A 46 -3.43 -12.52 -14.66
N THR A 47 -3.93 -11.35 -15.05
CA THR A 47 -5.01 -10.60 -14.40
C THR A 47 -5.99 -10.04 -15.45
N PRO A 48 -7.24 -9.71 -15.06
CA PRO A 48 -8.14 -8.94 -15.91
C PRO A 48 -7.55 -7.58 -16.33
N ALA A 49 -8.15 -6.99 -17.38
CA ALA A 49 -7.70 -5.70 -17.89
C ALA A 49 -7.79 -4.61 -16.81
N GLY A 50 -6.67 -3.91 -16.58
CA GLY A 50 -6.58 -2.83 -15.59
C GLY A 50 -6.20 -3.28 -14.18
N GLU A 51 -5.99 -4.59 -13.94
CA GLU A 51 -5.60 -5.13 -12.64
C GLU A 51 -4.12 -5.55 -12.61
N SER A 52 -3.53 -5.55 -11.42
CA SER A 52 -2.16 -6.02 -11.19
C SER A 52 -2.06 -6.72 -9.85
N VAL A 53 -1.28 -7.81 -9.78
CA VAL A 53 -0.90 -8.41 -8.51
C VAL A 53 0.33 -7.68 -7.98
N VAL A 54 0.31 -7.23 -6.74
CA VAL A 54 1.45 -6.56 -6.09
C VAL A 54 1.95 -7.36 -4.89
N LEU A 55 3.26 -7.31 -4.65
CA LEU A 55 3.89 -7.84 -3.45
C LEU A 55 3.88 -6.79 -2.34
N LEU A 56 3.41 -7.21 -1.17
CA LEU A 56 3.29 -6.38 0.03
C LEU A 56 3.63 -7.23 1.28
N PRO A 57 4.39 -6.71 2.26
CA PRO A 57 4.65 -7.40 3.53
C PRO A 57 3.36 -7.69 4.29
N GLU A 58 3.25 -8.90 4.84
CA GLU A 58 2.04 -9.34 5.54
C GLU A 58 1.67 -8.43 6.72
N GLU A 59 2.65 -8.02 7.52
CA GLU A 59 2.42 -7.15 8.69
C GLU A 59 1.82 -5.80 8.30
N LEU A 60 2.19 -5.25 7.13
CA LEU A 60 1.64 -4.00 6.63
C LEU A 60 0.13 -4.13 6.32
N LEU A 61 -0.30 -5.27 5.78
CA LEU A 61 -1.72 -5.53 5.54
C LEU A 61 -2.49 -5.66 6.86
N LYS A 62 -1.89 -6.32 7.86
CA LYS A 62 -2.47 -6.46 9.20
C LYS A 62 -2.59 -5.11 9.90
N GLU A 63 -1.58 -4.26 9.80
CA GLU A 63 -1.60 -2.89 10.33
C GLU A 63 -2.71 -2.07 9.69
N ALA A 64 -2.83 -2.11 8.36
CA ALA A 64 -3.94 -1.45 7.66
C ALA A 64 -5.31 -1.96 8.12
N ALA A 65 -5.47 -3.28 8.29
CA ALA A 65 -6.70 -3.87 8.79
C ALA A 65 -7.03 -3.42 10.22
N ARG A 66 -6.05 -3.36 11.13
CA ARG A 66 -6.22 -2.81 12.49
C ARG A 66 -6.60 -1.34 12.46
N ALA A 67 -5.93 -0.52 11.64
CA ALA A 67 -6.25 0.90 11.48
C ALA A 67 -7.69 1.14 10.97
N ARG A 68 -8.26 0.17 10.26
CA ARG A 68 -9.66 0.18 9.78
C ARG A 68 -10.66 -0.44 10.77
N GLY A 69 -10.22 -0.98 11.90
CA GLY A 69 -11.06 -1.65 12.88
C GLY A 69 -11.60 -3.00 12.41
N TRP A 70 -10.88 -3.68 11.50
CA TRP A 70 -11.26 -5.00 10.98
C TRP A 70 -10.68 -6.16 11.80
N LEU A 71 -9.75 -5.87 12.71
CA LEU A 71 -9.04 -6.80 13.59
C LEU A 71 -8.93 -6.23 15.00
#